data_AF-A0A5N6PH35-F1
#
_entry.id   AF-A0A5N6PH35-F1
#
_cell.length_a   1.000
_cell.length_b   1.000
_cell.length_c   1.000
_cell.angle_alpha   90.00
_cell.angle_beta   90.00
_cell.angle_gamma   90.00
#
_symmetry.space_group_name_H-M   'P 1'
#
loop_
_entity.id
_entity.type
_entity.pdbx_description
1 polymer ?
#
loop_
_entity_poly.entity_id
_entity_poly.type
_entity_poly.pdbx_seq_one_letter_code
_entity_poly.pdbx_strand_id
1 'polypeptide(L)'
;MITGDPKPGRALLGCGNAVRGTIECMFQWVRYYEDGTSEYIEGATNPEYVVTADDVDKYIALECIPMNNQGRQGKVVRVFANDQRKITVASNKNYFKFQDLINDDYQQPPPISDADDSYDLEDGLRIEGLMITGDPKPGRALLGCGYAARGTSTCMFQWVRHYEDDTSAYIEGATNREYIVTADDVDKIIALECVPVDNKGRQGEIMRIFANEQKKITCDPEMQQEIDNYMLAGQKSFSASLLMGTSNEPIIFYLGQYKYQILINSGKKLYIFEKYSSDLLIKIPQGLTTKIVLTRPRGSSLAVDFHDVRHWMKKGRQKHETTCASM
;
A
#
# COMPACT_ATOMS: atom_id res chain seq x y z
N MET A 1 -3.78 -20.40 -4.44
CA MET A 1 -3.35 -20.40 -5.85
C MET A 1 -3.43 -18.97 -6.35
N ILE A 2 -2.66 -18.60 -7.37
CA ILE A 2 -2.83 -17.33 -8.07
C ILE A 2 -3.43 -17.64 -9.44
N THR A 3 -4.45 -16.88 -9.82
CA THR A 3 -5.14 -16.97 -11.11
C THR A 3 -5.08 -15.62 -11.81
N GLY A 4 -5.20 -15.58 -13.14
CA GLY A 4 -5.11 -14.35 -13.92
C GLY A 4 -4.06 -14.43 -15.03
N ASP A 5 -4.03 -13.42 -15.89
CA ASP A 5 -3.04 -13.31 -16.96
C ASP A 5 -1.78 -12.61 -16.40
N PRO A 6 -0.62 -13.28 -16.29
CA PRO A 6 0.57 -12.72 -15.65
C PRO A 6 1.34 -11.79 -16.59
N LYS A 7 0.66 -10.72 -17.02
CA LYS A 7 1.19 -9.68 -17.91
C LYS A 7 0.92 -8.31 -17.30
N PRO A 8 1.78 -7.31 -17.55
CA PRO A 8 1.50 -5.93 -17.16
C PRO A 8 0.08 -5.49 -17.54
N GLY A 9 -0.57 -4.67 -16.71
CA GLY A 9 -1.95 -4.20 -16.91
C GLY A 9 -3.04 -5.24 -16.68
N ARG A 10 -2.71 -6.49 -16.33
CA ARG A 10 -3.69 -7.54 -16.02
C ARG A 10 -3.74 -7.83 -14.53
N ALA A 11 -4.94 -8.11 -14.05
CA ALA A 11 -5.17 -8.50 -12.67
C ALA A 11 -4.78 -9.96 -12.44
N LEU A 12 -4.01 -10.16 -11.38
CA LEU A 12 -3.78 -11.43 -10.72
C LEU A 12 -4.64 -11.49 -9.47
N LEU A 13 -5.30 -12.63 -9.26
CA LEU A 13 -6.14 -12.89 -8.11
C LEU A 13 -5.57 -14.06 -7.31
N GLY A 14 -5.20 -13.77 -6.07
CA GLY A 14 -4.94 -14.73 -5.02
C GLY A 14 -6.22 -15.35 -4.52
N CYS A 15 -6.40 -16.65 -4.78
CA CYS A 15 -7.56 -17.41 -4.35
C CYS A 15 -7.14 -18.57 -3.42
N GLY A 16 -7.93 -18.81 -2.38
CA GLY A 16 -7.67 -19.87 -1.41
C GLY A 16 -8.85 -20.11 -0.47
N ASN A 17 -8.97 -21.34 0.02
CA ASN A 17 -10.02 -21.71 0.98
C ASN A 17 -9.49 -21.60 2.40
N ALA A 18 -10.29 -21.01 3.29
CA ALA A 18 -10.00 -21.00 4.72
C ALA A 18 -9.98 -22.45 5.26
N VAL A 19 -8.91 -22.80 5.97
CA VAL A 19 -8.73 -24.11 6.59
C VAL A 19 -8.35 -23.95 8.05
N ARG A 20 -8.72 -24.93 8.89
CA ARG A 20 -8.30 -25.05 10.30
C ARG A 20 -8.59 -23.82 11.18
N GLY A 21 -9.78 -23.25 11.07
CA GLY A 21 -10.21 -22.12 11.91
C GLY A 21 -9.62 -20.76 11.51
N THR A 22 -9.04 -20.66 10.31
CA THR A 22 -8.72 -19.37 9.68
C THR A 22 -10.02 -18.62 9.42
N ILE A 23 -10.13 -17.39 9.92
CA ILE A 23 -11.31 -16.53 9.67
C ILE A 23 -11.00 -15.38 8.71
N GLU A 24 -9.71 -15.06 8.54
CA GLU A 24 -9.24 -13.95 7.72
C GLU A 24 -7.82 -14.23 7.23
N CYS A 25 -7.47 -13.68 6.07
CA CYS A 25 -6.12 -13.72 5.52
C CYS A 25 -5.66 -12.30 5.19
N MET A 26 -4.45 -11.95 5.60
CA MET A 26 -3.75 -10.77 5.08
C MET A 26 -3.00 -11.17 3.82
N PHE A 27 -2.99 -10.27 2.84
CA PHE A 27 -2.31 -10.47 1.57
C PHE A 27 -1.24 -9.40 1.40
N GLN A 28 -0.12 -9.77 0.79
CA GLN A 28 0.92 -8.84 0.38
C GLN A 28 1.60 -9.37 -0.87
N TRP A 29 1.66 -8.56 -1.92
CA TRP A 29 2.39 -8.90 -3.15
C TRP A 29 3.86 -8.52 -3.04
N VAL A 30 4.73 -9.36 -3.60
CA VAL A 30 6.18 -9.28 -3.43
C VAL A 30 6.87 -9.52 -4.75
N ARG A 31 7.85 -8.68 -5.07
CA ARG A 31 8.80 -8.87 -6.17
C ARG A 31 9.99 -9.67 -5.66
N TYR A 32 10.40 -10.64 -6.45
CA TYR A 32 11.65 -11.38 -6.25
C TYR A 32 12.57 -11.14 -7.43
N TYR A 33 13.83 -10.88 -7.10
CA TYR A 33 14.91 -10.62 -8.03
C TYR A 33 15.73 -11.89 -8.25
N GLU A 34 16.49 -11.95 -9.35
CA GLU A 34 17.34 -13.10 -9.66
C GLU A 34 18.45 -13.36 -8.63
N ASP A 35 18.90 -12.31 -7.94
CA ASP A 35 19.91 -12.40 -6.88
C ASP A 35 19.37 -12.99 -5.57
N GLY A 36 18.08 -13.35 -5.53
CA GLY A 36 17.40 -13.91 -4.37
C GLY A 36 16.89 -12.87 -3.38
N THR A 37 17.09 -11.58 -3.64
CA THR A 37 16.48 -10.52 -2.85
C THR A 37 14.98 -10.37 -3.17
N SER A 38 14.25 -9.72 -2.27
CA SER A 38 12.82 -9.50 -2.42
C SER A 38 12.43 -8.11 -1.96
N GLU A 39 11.42 -7.55 -2.61
CA GLU A 39 10.83 -6.26 -2.27
C GLU A 39 9.31 -6.38 -2.14
N TYR A 40 8.78 -5.90 -1.02
CA TYR A 40 7.35 -5.73 -0.83
C TYR A 40 6.85 -4.61 -1.74
N ILE A 41 5.85 -4.92 -2.56
CA ILE A 41 5.21 -3.94 -3.42
C ILE A 41 4.33 -3.07 -2.50
N GLU A 42 4.67 -1.79 -2.36
CA GLU A 42 3.87 -0.81 -1.61
C GLU A 42 2.43 -0.84 -2.16
N GLY A 43 1.39 -0.60 -1.37
CA GLY A 43 0.03 -0.58 -1.90
C GLY A 43 -0.66 -1.93 -2.16
N ALA A 44 0.10 -3.00 -2.40
CA ALA A 44 -0.43 -4.25 -2.93
C ALA A 44 -0.82 -5.28 -1.84
N THR A 45 -1.89 -4.98 -1.09
CA THR A 45 -2.33 -5.78 0.08
C THR A 45 -3.67 -6.48 -0.08
N ASN A 46 -4.25 -6.41 -1.28
CA ASN A 46 -5.50 -7.07 -1.62
C ASN A 46 -5.21 -8.45 -2.25
N PRO A 47 -6.13 -9.43 -2.15
CA PRO A 47 -6.03 -10.65 -2.95
C PRO A 47 -5.90 -10.38 -4.45
N GLU A 48 -6.40 -9.25 -4.95
CA GLU A 48 -6.20 -8.79 -6.32
C GLU A 48 -5.00 -7.83 -6.46
N TYR A 49 -4.19 -8.02 -7.51
CA TYR A 49 -3.08 -7.15 -7.87
C TYR A 49 -2.97 -7.00 -9.37
N VAL A 50 -2.87 -5.76 -9.85
CA VAL A 50 -2.62 -5.49 -11.25
C VAL A 50 -1.11 -5.47 -11.47
N VAL A 51 -0.62 -6.37 -12.33
CA VAL A 51 0.80 -6.42 -12.68
C VAL A 51 1.21 -5.10 -13.32
N THR A 52 2.31 -4.52 -12.86
CA THR A 52 2.85 -3.24 -13.32
C THR A 52 4.00 -3.47 -14.28
N ALA A 53 4.40 -2.44 -15.04
CA ALA A 53 5.61 -2.54 -15.86
C ALA A 53 6.89 -2.62 -15.02
N ASP A 54 6.86 -2.17 -13.76
CA ASP A 54 7.97 -2.36 -12.83
C ASP A 54 8.09 -3.83 -12.36
N ASP A 55 7.12 -4.70 -12.69
CA ASP A 55 7.20 -6.14 -12.44
C ASP A 55 7.90 -6.93 -13.55
N VAL A 56 8.18 -6.29 -14.70
CA VAL A 56 8.87 -6.93 -15.82
C VAL A 56 10.25 -7.41 -15.37
N ASP A 57 10.59 -8.61 -15.84
CA ASP A 57 11.81 -9.37 -15.48
C ASP A 57 11.92 -9.80 -14.01
N LYS A 58 10.85 -9.64 -13.23
CA LYS A 58 10.77 -10.06 -11.82
C LYS A 58 9.83 -11.25 -11.67
N TYR A 59 10.05 -12.02 -10.61
CA TYR A 59 9.09 -13.02 -10.16
C TYR A 59 8.12 -12.35 -9.20
N ILE A 60 6.83 -12.60 -9.40
CA ILE A 60 5.78 -12.05 -8.53
C ILE A 60 5.22 -13.15 -7.66
N ALA A 61 5.09 -12.86 -6.36
CA ALA A 61 4.48 -13.78 -5.40
C ALA A 61 3.47 -13.06 -4.52
N LEU A 62 2.49 -13.82 -4.04
CA LEU A 62 1.57 -13.41 -3.00
C LEU A 62 1.96 -14.11 -1.70
N GLU A 63 2.19 -13.32 -0.66
CA GLU A 63 2.31 -13.80 0.72
C GLU A 63 0.95 -13.66 1.41
N CYS A 64 0.44 -14.78 1.91
CA CYS A 64 -0.83 -14.89 2.61
C CYS A 64 -0.56 -15.29 4.07
N ILE A 65 -1.06 -14.48 5.01
CA ILE A 65 -0.91 -14.72 6.45
C ILE A 65 -2.31 -15.03 7.03
N PRO A 66 -2.61 -16.30 7.32
CA PRO A 66 -3.90 -16.68 7.89
C PRO A 66 -3.99 -16.24 9.36
N MET A 67 -5.15 -15.76 9.78
CA MET A 67 -5.46 -15.35 11.14
C MET A 67 -6.65 -16.13 11.70
N ASN A 68 -6.56 -16.51 12.97
CA ASN A 68 -7.68 -17.11 13.70
C ASN A 68 -8.53 -16.03 14.41
N ASN A 69 -9.65 -16.46 15.01
CA ASN A 69 -10.58 -15.59 15.74
C ASN A 69 -10.02 -14.93 17.01
N GLN A 70 -8.77 -15.24 17.38
CA GLN A 70 -8.04 -14.63 18.49
C GLN A 70 -6.92 -13.71 17.98
N GLY A 71 -6.86 -13.43 16.67
CA GLY A 71 -5.82 -12.61 16.05
C GLY A 71 -4.44 -13.25 15.99
N ARG A 72 -4.33 -14.57 16.22
CA ARG A 72 -3.05 -15.29 16.10
C ARG A 72 -2.75 -15.58 14.64
N GLN A 73 -1.55 -15.20 14.21
CA GLN A 73 -1.04 -15.48 12.88
C GLN A 73 -0.64 -16.95 12.76
N GLY A 74 -1.08 -17.60 11.70
CA GLY A 74 -0.57 -18.88 11.26
C GLY A 74 0.71 -18.75 10.43
N LYS A 75 1.20 -19.87 9.92
CA LYS A 75 2.37 -19.90 9.04
C LYS A 75 2.09 -19.14 7.74
N VAL A 76 3.01 -18.25 7.35
CA VAL A 76 2.94 -17.54 6.06
C VAL A 76 2.92 -18.55 4.91
N VAL A 77 1.95 -18.39 4.02
CA VAL A 77 1.81 -19.18 2.80
C VAL A 77 2.23 -18.29 1.63
N ARG A 78 3.28 -18.68 0.92
CA ARG A 78 3.76 -17.99 -0.27
C ARG A 78 3.34 -18.74 -1.52
N VAL A 79 2.79 -18.04 -2.50
CA VAL A 79 2.41 -18.59 -3.80
C VAL A 79 3.00 -17.71 -4.88
N PHE A 80 3.71 -18.31 -5.85
CA PHE A 80 4.24 -17.57 -7.00
C PHE A 80 3.21 -17.50 -8.11
N ALA A 81 3.14 -16.34 -8.77
CA ALA A 81 2.42 -16.15 -10.01
C ALA A 81 3.18 -16.78 -11.18
N ASN A 82 2.52 -16.89 -12.33
CA ASN A 82 3.14 -17.29 -13.61
C ASN A 82 3.96 -18.61 -13.54
N ASP A 83 3.50 -19.59 -12.75
CA ASP A 83 4.23 -20.84 -12.51
C ASP A 83 5.70 -20.63 -12.10
N GLN A 84 5.95 -19.61 -11.28
CA GLN A 84 7.29 -19.22 -10.82
C GLN A 84 8.22 -18.82 -11.97
N ARG A 85 7.68 -18.20 -13.02
CA ARG A 85 8.43 -17.57 -14.11
C ARG A 85 8.36 -16.06 -14.01
N LYS A 86 9.34 -15.39 -14.58
CA LYS A 86 9.38 -13.93 -14.67
C LYS A 86 8.18 -13.41 -15.46
N ILE A 87 7.68 -12.24 -15.09
CA ILE A 87 6.72 -11.50 -15.91
C ILE A 87 7.44 -11.07 -17.20
N THR A 88 6.85 -11.43 -18.34
CA THR A 88 7.36 -11.08 -19.67
C THR A 88 6.32 -10.29 -20.46
N VAL A 89 6.80 -9.50 -21.42
CA VAL A 89 5.95 -8.76 -22.34
C VAL A 89 5.75 -9.59 -23.61
N ALA A 90 4.50 -9.74 -24.06
CA ALA A 90 4.23 -10.30 -25.38
C ALA A 90 4.55 -9.23 -26.44
N SER A 91 5.50 -9.55 -27.32
CA SER A 91 5.90 -8.84 -28.56
C SER A 91 5.11 -7.56 -28.89
N ASN A 92 5.77 -6.40 -28.70
CA ASN A 92 5.56 -5.09 -29.35
C ASN A 92 4.12 -4.68 -29.74
N LYS A 93 3.14 -4.86 -28.86
CA LYS A 93 1.88 -4.11 -28.92
C LYS A 93 1.65 -3.40 -27.59
N ASN A 94 2.15 -2.16 -27.55
CA ASN A 94 1.77 -1.02 -26.70
C ASN A 94 1.07 -1.37 -25.37
N TYR A 95 1.87 -1.62 -24.34
CA TYR A 95 1.42 -1.54 -22.96
C TYR A 95 1.90 -0.21 -22.37
N PHE A 96 0.94 0.60 -21.92
CA PHE A 96 1.16 1.92 -21.34
C PHE A 96 1.08 1.82 -19.81
N LYS A 97 2.11 2.29 -19.08
CA LYS A 97 2.00 2.63 -17.65
C LYS A 97 0.89 3.67 -17.48
N PHE A 98 0.32 3.81 -16.26
CA PHE A 98 -0.50 4.98 -15.94
C PHE A 98 0.25 6.28 -16.30
N GLN A 99 1.56 6.32 -16.06
CA GLN A 99 2.45 7.41 -16.51
C GLN A 99 2.50 7.58 -18.03
N ASP A 100 2.32 6.53 -18.83
CA ASP A 100 2.37 6.62 -20.30
C ASP A 100 0.99 6.98 -20.91
N LEU A 101 -0.10 6.94 -20.12
CA LEU A 101 -1.42 7.46 -20.50
C LEU A 101 -1.49 9.00 -20.38
N ILE A 102 -0.47 9.60 -19.77
CA ILE A 102 -0.35 11.02 -19.50
C ILE A 102 0.71 11.59 -20.45
N ASN A 103 0.27 12.24 -21.53
CA ASN A 103 1.17 13.13 -22.28
C ASN A 103 1.67 14.23 -21.33
N ASP A 104 2.91 14.71 -21.49
CA ASP A 104 3.56 15.77 -20.68
C ASP A 104 2.81 17.13 -20.60
N ASP A 105 1.56 17.20 -21.08
CA ASP A 105 0.71 18.39 -21.16
C ASP A 105 -0.59 18.27 -20.32
N TYR A 106 -0.69 17.31 -19.39
CA TYR A 106 -1.81 17.28 -18.43
C TYR A 106 -1.70 18.44 -17.44
N GLN A 107 -2.24 19.59 -17.83
CA GLN A 107 -2.58 20.66 -16.90
C GLN A 107 -3.75 20.21 -16.01
N GLN A 108 -3.68 20.53 -14.72
CA GLN A 108 -4.77 20.32 -13.77
C GLN A 108 -6.09 20.86 -14.36
N PRO A 109 -7.16 20.06 -14.47
CA PRO A 109 -8.45 20.63 -14.85
C PRO A 109 -8.87 21.64 -13.77
N PRO A 110 -9.34 22.84 -14.17
CA PRO A 110 -9.77 23.85 -13.22
C PRO A 110 -10.95 23.36 -12.37
N PRO A 111 -11.16 23.94 -11.18
CA PRO A 111 -12.36 23.66 -10.38
C PRO A 111 -13.59 23.91 -11.24
N ILE A 112 -14.54 22.98 -11.23
CA ILE A 112 -15.78 23.01 -12.01
C ILE A 112 -16.42 24.40 -11.89
N SER A 113 -16.33 25.19 -12.95
CA SER A 113 -17.13 26.40 -13.13
C SER A 113 -18.27 26.08 -14.09
N ASP A 114 -19.49 26.43 -13.69
CA ASP A 114 -20.74 26.24 -14.43
C ASP A 114 -20.77 27.08 -15.73
N ALA A 115 -20.04 26.65 -16.76
CA ALA A 115 -20.12 27.21 -18.10
C ALA A 115 -20.58 26.12 -19.08
N ASP A 116 -21.80 26.34 -19.56
CA ASP A 116 -22.47 25.67 -20.68
C ASP A 116 -21.61 25.72 -21.93
N ASP A 117 -21.23 24.55 -22.45
CA ASP A 117 -20.62 24.41 -23.76
C ASP A 117 -20.87 23.00 -24.31
N SER A 118 -21.68 22.95 -25.36
CA SER A 118 -22.09 21.73 -26.05
C SER A 118 -20.98 21.20 -26.96
N TYR A 119 -20.37 20.08 -26.58
CA TYR A 119 -19.59 19.22 -27.46
C TYR A 119 -20.09 17.78 -27.31
N ASP A 120 -20.16 17.08 -28.43
CA ASP A 120 -20.76 15.76 -28.66
C ASP A 120 -20.88 14.81 -27.46
N LEU A 121 -22.08 14.27 -27.28
CA LEU A 121 -22.35 13.03 -26.54
C LEU A 121 -21.65 11.86 -27.24
N GLU A 122 -20.33 11.73 -27.11
CA GLU A 122 -19.73 10.40 -27.17
C GLU A 122 -19.96 9.70 -25.83
N ASP A 123 -20.52 8.51 -25.93
CA ASP A 123 -20.85 7.55 -24.90
C ASP A 123 -19.57 7.08 -24.17
N GLY A 124 -18.99 7.99 -23.38
CA GLY A 124 -17.77 7.79 -22.62
C GLY A 124 -18.01 6.99 -21.36
N LEU A 125 -17.19 5.95 -21.17
CA LEU A 125 -17.12 5.16 -19.95
C LEU A 125 -16.92 6.07 -18.74
N ARG A 126 -17.71 5.88 -17.67
CA ARG A 126 -17.74 6.83 -16.55
C ARG A 126 -17.99 6.14 -15.21
N ILE A 127 -17.53 6.80 -14.15
CA ILE A 127 -17.94 6.51 -12.78
C ILE A 127 -18.84 7.62 -12.25
N GLU A 128 -20.03 7.25 -11.78
CA GLU A 128 -20.96 8.15 -11.13
C GLU A 128 -20.75 8.11 -9.61
N GLY A 129 -20.84 9.27 -8.95
CA GLY A 129 -20.71 9.37 -7.50
C GLY A 129 -19.33 8.97 -6.95
N LEU A 130 -18.26 9.16 -7.72
CA LEU A 130 -16.89 8.88 -7.28
C LEU A 130 -16.55 9.72 -6.05
N MET A 131 -16.23 9.07 -4.94
CA MET A 131 -15.88 9.71 -3.66
C MET A 131 -14.87 8.88 -2.87
N ILE A 132 -14.11 9.53 -1.98
CA ILE A 132 -13.26 8.85 -0.99
C ILE A 132 -13.99 8.90 0.35
N THR A 133 -14.11 7.73 0.99
CA THR A 133 -14.61 7.57 2.34
C THR A 133 -13.49 7.08 3.26
N GLY A 134 -13.62 7.32 4.57
CA GLY A 134 -12.65 6.88 5.57
C GLY A 134 -12.06 8.03 6.37
N ASP A 135 -11.27 7.69 7.38
CA ASP A 135 -10.60 8.66 8.25
C ASP A 135 -9.21 8.97 7.65
N PRO A 136 -8.92 10.20 7.20
CA PRO A 136 -7.68 10.55 6.52
C PRO A 136 -6.54 10.79 7.51
N LYS A 137 -6.20 9.75 8.28
CA LYS A 137 -5.19 9.76 9.33
C LYS A 137 -4.24 8.58 9.17
N PRO A 138 -2.93 8.73 9.49
CA PRO A 138 -1.98 7.64 9.40
C PRO A 138 -2.49 6.37 10.09
N GLY A 139 -2.34 5.23 9.41
CA GLY A 139 -2.80 3.91 9.82
C GLY A 139 -4.30 3.62 9.60
N ARG A 140 -5.07 4.56 9.05
CA ARG A 140 -6.50 4.37 8.73
C ARG A 140 -6.71 4.10 7.24
N ALA A 141 -7.79 3.37 6.94
CA ALA A 141 -8.16 3.03 5.57
C ALA A 141 -9.00 4.13 4.93
N LEU A 142 -8.64 4.49 3.70
CA LEU A 142 -9.43 5.24 2.75
C LEU A 142 -9.98 4.30 1.69
N LEU A 143 -11.21 4.53 1.27
CA LEU A 143 -11.91 3.72 0.28
C LEU A 143 -12.54 4.60 -0.80
N GLY A 144 -12.11 4.39 -2.04
CA GLY A 144 -12.78 4.89 -3.24
C GLY A 144 -14.09 4.16 -3.46
N CYS A 145 -15.20 4.90 -3.49
CA CYS A 145 -16.55 4.44 -3.76
C CYS A 145 -17.09 5.14 -5.02
N GLY A 146 -17.95 4.47 -5.79
CA GLY A 146 -18.54 4.99 -7.02
C GLY A 146 -19.38 3.92 -7.73
N TYR A 147 -20.07 4.29 -8.79
CA TYR A 147 -20.93 3.39 -9.57
C TYR A 147 -20.45 3.35 -11.02
N ALA A 148 -20.20 2.15 -11.54
CA ALA A 148 -19.92 1.95 -12.96
C ALA A 148 -21.14 2.38 -13.80
N ALA A 149 -20.90 3.24 -14.79
CA ALA A 149 -21.93 3.76 -15.67
C ALA A 149 -21.49 3.67 -17.14
N ARG A 150 -22.43 3.81 -18.07
CA ARG A 150 -22.16 3.94 -19.52
C ARG A 150 -21.27 2.83 -20.11
N GLY A 151 -21.55 1.57 -19.74
CA GLY A 151 -20.81 0.41 -20.26
C GLY A 151 -19.47 0.13 -19.58
N THR A 152 -19.12 0.87 -18.51
CA THR A 152 -17.98 0.54 -17.67
C THR A 152 -18.18 -0.81 -17.01
N SER A 153 -17.18 -1.67 -17.14
CA SER A 153 -17.15 -3.02 -16.57
C SER A 153 -16.24 -3.14 -15.36
N THR A 154 -15.16 -2.35 -15.32
CA THR A 154 -14.18 -2.32 -14.23
C THR A 154 -13.48 -0.96 -14.20
N CYS A 155 -12.68 -0.71 -13.17
CA CYS A 155 -11.88 0.50 -13.03
C CYS A 155 -10.44 0.16 -12.66
N MET A 156 -9.52 0.95 -13.20
CA MET A 156 -8.16 0.99 -12.71
C MET A 156 -8.06 2.11 -11.68
N PHE A 157 -7.50 1.82 -10.51
CA PHE A 157 -7.29 2.80 -9.45
C PHE A 157 -5.80 3.08 -9.32
N GLN A 158 -5.47 4.31 -8.91
CA GLN A 158 -4.12 4.68 -8.55
C GLN A 158 -4.15 5.80 -7.52
N TRP A 159 -3.50 5.60 -6.38
CA TRP A 159 -3.34 6.66 -5.37
C TRP A 159 -2.14 7.55 -5.70
N VAL A 160 -2.28 8.84 -5.41
CA VAL A 160 -1.32 9.90 -5.77
C VAL A 160 -1.03 10.76 -4.56
N ARG A 161 0.26 11.06 -4.34
CA ARG A 161 0.75 12.06 -3.38
C ARG A 161 1.00 13.37 -4.10
N HIS A 162 0.53 14.47 -3.54
CA HIS A 162 0.85 15.83 -3.95
C HIS A 162 1.76 16.49 -2.90
N TYR A 163 2.80 17.15 -3.39
CA TYR A 163 3.83 17.81 -2.60
C TYR A 163 3.61 19.33 -2.55
N GLU A 164 4.34 20.02 -1.69
CA GLU A 164 4.23 21.48 -1.52
C GLU A 164 4.74 22.29 -2.72
N ASP A 165 5.58 21.68 -3.56
CA ASP A 165 6.12 22.27 -4.78
C ASP A 165 5.20 22.07 -6.00
N ASP A 166 3.93 21.76 -5.74
CA ASP A 166 2.89 21.41 -6.72
C ASP A 166 3.21 20.16 -7.58
N THR A 167 4.29 19.44 -7.28
CA THR A 167 4.55 18.16 -7.93
C THR A 167 3.64 17.07 -7.36
N SER A 168 3.46 16.01 -8.14
CA SER A 168 2.74 14.82 -7.70
C SER A 168 3.50 13.55 -8.05
N ALA A 169 3.41 12.55 -7.19
CA ALA A 169 3.97 11.23 -7.43
C ALA A 169 2.93 10.14 -7.19
N TYR A 170 2.94 9.15 -8.08
CA TYR A 170 2.19 7.94 -7.90
C TYR A 170 2.71 7.15 -6.72
N ILE A 171 1.79 6.72 -5.84
CA ILE A 171 2.12 5.85 -4.73
C ILE A 171 2.32 4.46 -5.30
N GLU A 172 3.53 3.94 -5.17
CA GLU A 172 3.90 2.67 -5.77
C GLU A 172 2.96 1.55 -5.28
N GLY A 173 2.46 0.78 -6.25
CA GLY A 173 1.54 -0.35 -6.08
C GLY A 173 0.21 -0.07 -5.35
N ALA A 174 -0.10 1.18 -5.03
CA ALA A 174 -1.40 1.58 -4.49
C ALA A 174 -2.44 1.67 -5.63
N THR A 175 -2.72 0.52 -6.23
CA THR A 175 -3.58 0.37 -7.41
C THR A 175 -4.97 -0.17 -7.07
N ASN A 176 -5.31 -0.23 -5.78
CA ASN A 176 -6.60 -0.68 -5.29
C ASN A 176 -7.50 0.50 -4.90
N ARG A 177 -8.81 0.26 -4.86
CA ARG A 177 -9.77 1.23 -4.33
C ARG A 177 -9.58 1.53 -2.84
N GLU A 178 -9.03 0.59 -2.07
CA GLU A 178 -8.68 0.78 -0.66
C GLU A 178 -7.20 1.15 -0.52
N TYR A 179 -6.88 2.13 0.34
CA TYR A 179 -5.53 2.55 0.66
C TYR A 179 -5.38 2.86 2.15
N ILE A 180 -4.29 2.39 2.76
CA ILE A 180 -3.95 2.72 4.14
C ILE A 180 -3.03 3.93 4.13
N VAL A 181 -3.47 5.02 4.77
CA VAL A 181 -2.66 6.23 4.93
C VAL A 181 -1.40 5.88 5.72
N THR A 182 -0.22 6.25 5.23
CA THR A 182 1.07 5.94 5.86
C THR A 182 1.66 7.16 6.55
N ALA A 183 2.75 6.96 7.30
CA ALA A 183 3.52 8.08 7.87
C ALA A 183 4.13 8.96 6.77
N ASP A 184 4.43 8.40 5.60
CA ASP A 184 4.95 9.15 4.46
C ASP A 184 3.90 10.07 3.84
N ASP A 185 2.62 9.89 4.14
CA ASP A 185 1.54 10.76 3.65
C ASP A 185 1.35 12.00 4.52
N VAL A 186 1.92 12.05 5.72
CA VAL A 186 1.83 13.22 6.61
C VAL A 186 2.39 14.46 5.91
N ASP A 187 1.69 15.58 6.08
CA ASP A 187 1.93 16.87 5.42
C ASP A 187 1.74 16.87 3.90
N LYS A 188 1.22 15.79 3.31
CA LYS A 188 0.91 15.68 1.87
C LYS A 188 -0.59 15.70 1.63
N ILE A 189 -0.97 16.09 0.42
CA ILE A 189 -2.34 15.92 -0.07
C ILE A 189 -2.41 14.60 -0.83
N ILE A 190 -3.46 13.82 -0.58
CA ILE A 190 -3.65 12.50 -1.19
C ILE A 190 -4.85 12.53 -2.13
N ALA A 191 -4.70 11.95 -3.33
CA ALA A 191 -5.75 11.82 -4.32
C ALA A 191 -5.90 10.36 -4.78
N LEU A 192 -7.09 10.02 -5.24
CA LEU A 192 -7.39 8.79 -5.97
C LEU A 192 -7.67 9.17 -7.43
N GLU A 193 -6.93 8.54 -8.34
CA GLU A 193 -7.24 8.52 -9.76
C GLU A 193 -7.97 7.23 -10.12
N CYS A 194 -8.98 7.35 -10.96
CA CYS A 194 -9.82 6.25 -11.42
C CYS A 194 -9.99 6.33 -12.93
N VAL A 195 -9.73 5.23 -13.64
CA VAL A 195 -9.92 5.11 -15.09
C VAL A 195 -10.95 4.02 -15.36
N PRO A 196 -12.14 4.36 -15.86
CA PRO A 196 -13.16 3.37 -16.18
C PRO A 196 -12.80 2.58 -17.44
N VAL A 197 -13.08 1.27 -17.45
CA VAL A 197 -12.72 0.34 -18.53
C VAL A 197 -13.91 -0.54 -18.91
N ASP A 198 -14.19 -0.67 -20.21
CA ASP A 198 -15.24 -1.58 -20.71
C ASP A 198 -14.76 -3.03 -20.88
N ASN A 199 -15.69 -3.91 -21.25
CA ASN A 199 -15.40 -5.33 -21.48
C ASN A 199 -14.50 -5.61 -22.69
N LYS A 200 -14.24 -4.61 -23.54
CA LYS A 200 -13.30 -4.66 -24.67
C LYS A 200 -11.93 -4.07 -24.33
N GLY A 201 -11.76 -3.55 -23.11
CA GLY A 201 -10.52 -2.91 -22.65
C GLY A 201 -10.38 -1.46 -23.12
N ARG A 202 -11.42 -0.82 -23.66
CA ARG A 202 -11.39 0.63 -23.94
C ARG A 202 -11.44 1.39 -22.62
N GLN A 203 -10.68 2.47 -22.55
CA GLN A 203 -10.55 3.31 -21.36
C GLN A 203 -11.35 4.60 -21.55
N GLY A 204 -12.02 5.06 -20.50
CA GLY A 204 -12.61 6.39 -20.44
C GLY A 204 -11.63 7.43 -19.89
N GLU A 205 -12.15 8.62 -19.61
CA GLU A 205 -11.38 9.74 -19.04
C GLU A 205 -10.92 9.42 -17.61
N ILE A 206 -9.74 9.93 -17.25
CA ILE A 206 -9.21 9.84 -15.89
C ILE A 206 -10.01 10.75 -14.98
N MET A 207 -10.58 10.20 -13.91
CA MET A 207 -11.26 10.95 -12.87
C MET A 207 -10.36 11.03 -11.63
N ARG A 208 -10.11 12.25 -11.12
CA ARG A 208 -9.33 12.47 -9.90
C ARG A 208 -10.20 13.06 -8.80
N ILE A 209 -10.10 12.51 -7.59
CA ILE A 209 -10.73 13.05 -6.39
C ILE A 209 -9.74 13.10 -5.23
N PHE A 210 -9.89 14.08 -4.35
CA PHE A 210 -8.97 14.31 -3.23
C PHE A 210 -9.55 13.76 -1.93
N ALA A 211 -8.69 13.11 -1.13
CA ALA A 211 -9.01 12.80 0.25
C ALA A 211 -9.01 14.09 1.11
N ASN A 212 -9.63 14.01 2.28
CA ASN A 212 -9.53 15.06 3.31
C ASN A 212 -9.89 16.47 2.83
N GLU A 213 -10.84 16.59 1.91
CA GLU A 213 -11.22 17.89 1.31
C GLU A 213 -10.02 18.63 0.70
N GLN A 214 -9.07 17.89 0.10
CA GLN A 214 -7.83 18.42 -0.46
C GLN A 214 -6.90 19.09 0.58
N LYS A 215 -7.10 18.80 1.87
CA LYS A 215 -6.21 19.26 2.94
C LYS A 215 -5.11 18.24 3.20
N LYS A 216 -3.98 18.72 3.71
CA LYS A 216 -2.86 17.87 4.12
C LYS A 216 -3.30 16.83 5.15
N ILE A 217 -2.80 15.62 5.00
CA ILE A 217 -2.94 14.58 6.02
C ILE A 217 -2.18 15.02 7.27
N THR A 218 -2.83 14.90 8.42
CA THR A 218 -2.23 15.22 9.72
C THR A 218 -2.37 14.04 10.67
N CYS A 219 -1.47 13.95 11.64
CA CYS A 219 -1.62 13.04 12.77
C CYS A 219 -2.91 13.33 13.54
N ASP A 220 -3.51 12.30 14.15
CA ASP A 220 -4.54 12.53 15.17
C ASP A 220 -3.92 13.20 16.42
N PRO A 221 -4.69 13.95 17.22
CA PRO A 221 -4.12 14.70 18.36
C PRO A 221 -3.43 13.81 19.39
N GLU A 222 -3.93 12.59 19.63
CA GLU A 222 -3.31 11.63 20.54
C GLU A 222 -1.95 11.15 19.99
N MET A 223 -1.85 10.97 18.66
CA MET A 223 -0.62 10.61 17.93
C MET A 223 0.41 11.69 18.04
N GLN A 224 0.00 12.91 17.76
CA GLN A 224 0.89 14.04 17.85
C GLN A 224 1.43 14.20 19.28
N GLN A 225 0.57 14.10 20.29
CA GLN A 225 0.97 14.22 21.68
C GLN A 225 1.95 13.12 22.13
N GLU A 226 1.77 11.86 21.72
CA GLU A 226 2.72 10.80 22.04
C GLU A 226 4.08 11.04 21.38
N ILE A 227 4.10 11.45 20.11
CA ILE A 227 5.33 11.80 19.39
C ILE A 227 6.06 12.93 20.12
N ASP A 228 5.35 14.01 20.47
CA ASP A 228 5.91 15.16 21.16
C ASP A 228 6.51 14.76 22.53
N ASN A 229 5.80 13.91 23.28
CA ASN A 229 6.30 13.38 24.56
C ASN A 229 7.58 12.55 24.38
N TYR A 230 7.68 11.74 23.34
CA TYR A 230 8.89 10.95 23.05
C TYR A 230 10.05 11.84 22.63
N MET A 231 9.77 12.89 21.84
CA MET A 231 10.77 13.87 21.43
C MET A 231 11.31 14.65 22.63
N LEU A 232 10.44 15.07 23.56
CA LEU A 232 10.82 15.74 24.81
C LEU A 232 11.64 14.83 25.74
N ALA A 233 11.26 13.55 25.85
CA ALA A 233 12.00 12.58 26.67
C ALA A 233 13.38 12.23 26.09
N GLY A 234 13.59 12.45 24.79
CA GLY A 234 14.86 12.22 24.09
C GLY A 234 15.19 10.75 23.76
N GLN A 235 14.46 9.81 24.37
CA GLN A 235 14.49 8.40 24.00
C GLN A 235 13.17 7.69 24.32
N LYS A 236 12.88 6.63 23.57
CA LYS A 236 11.76 5.71 23.81
C LYS A 236 12.16 4.28 23.48
N SER A 237 11.68 3.34 24.27
CA SER A 237 11.83 1.90 24.02
C SER A 237 10.49 1.26 23.66
N PHE A 238 10.52 0.29 22.77
CA PHE A 238 9.36 -0.49 22.32
C PHE A 238 9.65 -1.98 22.43
N SER A 239 8.66 -2.77 22.83
CA SER A 239 8.75 -4.22 22.74
C SER A 239 8.44 -4.67 21.31
N ALA A 240 9.31 -5.50 20.75
CA ALA A 240 9.17 -6.00 19.39
C ALA A 240 9.75 -7.42 19.25
N SER A 241 9.58 -8.02 18.08
CA SER A 241 10.21 -9.27 17.67
C SER A 241 11.05 -9.05 16.43
N LEU A 242 12.27 -9.57 16.41
CA LEU A 242 13.17 -9.52 15.27
C LEU A 242 13.15 -10.87 14.54
N LEU A 243 12.89 -10.85 13.24
CA LEU A 243 12.98 -12.06 12.42
C LEU A 243 14.46 -12.39 12.19
N MET A 244 14.91 -13.53 12.73
CA MET A 244 16.25 -14.07 12.53
C MET A 244 16.17 -15.47 11.93
N GLY A 245 16.34 -15.56 10.61
CA GLY A 245 16.17 -16.82 9.88
C GLY A 245 14.72 -17.30 9.93
N THR A 246 14.46 -18.42 10.61
CA THR A 246 13.12 -18.98 10.81
C THR A 246 12.55 -18.74 12.22
N SER A 247 13.30 -18.07 13.10
CA SER A 247 12.89 -17.76 14.48
C SER A 247 12.56 -16.27 14.62
N ASN A 248 11.56 -15.97 15.45
CA ASN A 248 11.26 -14.60 15.90
C ASN A 248 11.83 -14.43 17.30
N GLU A 249 12.89 -13.63 17.43
CA GLU A 249 13.51 -13.35 18.72
C GLU A 249 12.88 -12.12 19.36
N PRO A 250 12.47 -12.18 20.65
CA PRO A 250 11.96 -11.00 21.35
C PRO A 250 13.09 -9.98 21.54
N ILE A 251 12.80 -8.72 21.22
CA ILE A 251 13.73 -7.61 21.33
C ILE A 251 13.14 -6.42 22.08
N ILE A 252 14.03 -5.54 22.54
CA ILE A 252 13.68 -4.17 22.91
C ILE A 252 14.33 -3.24 21.89
N PHE A 253 13.50 -2.47 21.20
CA PHE A 253 13.92 -1.47 20.21
C PHE A 253 13.96 -0.10 20.87
N TYR A 254 15.14 0.51 20.96
CA TYR A 254 15.32 1.86 21.47
C TYR A 254 15.50 2.85 20.32
N LEU A 255 14.67 3.89 20.33
CA LEU A 255 14.82 5.08 19.49
C LEU A 255 15.26 6.24 20.39
N GLY A 256 16.37 6.89 20.06
CA GLY A 256 16.83 8.11 20.70
C GLY A 256 17.13 9.17 19.65
N GLN A 257 17.33 10.43 20.04
CA GLN A 257 17.44 11.56 19.09
C GLN A 257 18.49 11.40 17.96
N TYR A 258 19.60 10.72 18.20
CA TYR A 258 20.72 10.62 17.23
C TYR A 258 21.15 9.19 16.92
N LYS A 259 20.51 8.20 17.56
CA LYS A 259 20.91 6.80 17.51
C LYS A 259 19.76 5.88 17.86
N TYR A 260 19.81 4.66 17.36
CA TYR A 260 18.89 3.60 17.70
C TYR A 260 19.65 2.35 18.17
N GLN A 261 18.99 1.53 18.98
CA GLN A 261 19.59 0.33 19.56
C GLN A 261 18.59 -0.82 19.56
N ILE A 262 19.08 -2.03 19.31
CA ILE A 262 18.29 -3.26 19.40
C ILE A 262 18.97 -4.19 20.41
N LEU A 263 18.23 -4.55 21.45
CA LEU A 263 18.66 -5.54 22.45
C LEU A 263 17.84 -6.82 22.26
N ILE A 264 18.50 -7.97 22.16
CA ILE A 264 17.82 -9.27 22.18
C ILE A 264 17.50 -9.63 23.64
N ASN A 265 16.22 -9.91 23.92
CA ASN A 265 15.71 -10.07 25.28
C ASN A 265 16.23 -11.35 25.95
N SER A 266 16.61 -12.39 25.20
CA SER A 266 17.34 -13.56 25.71
C SER A 266 18.76 -13.15 26.14
N GLY A 267 18.86 -12.53 27.32
CA GLY A 267 20.10 -12.08 27.96
C GLY A 267 20.44 -10.59 27.82
N LYS A 268 19.52 -9.75 27.30
CA LYS A 268 19.74 -8.30 27.03
C LYS A 268 21.04 -8.03 26.24
N LYS A 269 21.39 -8.95 25.34
CA LYS A 269 22.61 -8.81 24.54
C LYS A 269 22.42 -7.68 23.53
N LEU A 270 23.37 -6.75 23.51
CA LEU A 270 23.42 -5.69 22.50
C LEU A 270 23.59 -6.34 21.12
N TYR A 271 22.59 -6.16 20.27
CA TYR A 271 22.62 -6.65 18.90
C TYR A 271 23.03 -5.53 17.95
N ILE A 272 22.38 -4.36 18.07
CA ILE A 272 22.66 -3.19 17.24
C ILE A 272 22.77 -1.94 18.10
N PHE A 273 23.74 -1.09 17.75
CA PHE A 273 23.96 0.23 18.31
C PHE A 273 24.51 1.12 17.21
N GLU A 274 23.66 1.91 16.58
CA GLU A 274 24.02 2.69 15.39
C GLU A 274 23.47 4.11 15.48
N LYS A 275 24.21 5.07 14.90
CA LYS A 275 23.71 6.43 14.69
C LYS A 275 22.84 6.48 13.45
N TYR A 276 21.94 7.45 13.38
CA TYR A 276 21.22 7.70 12.13
C TYR A 276 22.17 8.17 11.03
N SER A 277 21.90 7.77 9.79
CA SER A 277 22.63 8.17 8.58
C SER A 277 21.64 8.39 7.45
N SER A 278 22.03 9.16 6.42
CA SER A 278 21.26 9.33 5.18
C SER A 278 20.93 8.00 4.51
N ASP A 279 21.79 7.00 4.67
CA ASP A 279 21.67 5.71 4.01
C ASP A 279 20.80 4.71 4.80
N LEU A 280 20.28 5.11 5.96
CA LEU A 280 19.36 4.29 6.74
C LEU A 280 17.96 4.42 6.14
N LEU A 281 17.39 3.30 5.70
CA LEU A 281 16.03 3.27 5.16
C LEU A 281 15.11 2.51 6.10
N ILE A 282 13.93 3.08 6.36
CA ILE A 282 12.85 2.44 7.10
C ILE A 282 11.67 2.32 6.14
N LYS A 283 11.22 1.10 5.89
CA LYS A 283 9.99 0.83 5.14
C LYS A 283 8.98 0.18 6.06
N ILE A 284 7.72 0.60 6.01
CA ILE A 284 6.61 -0.12 6.64
C ILE A 284 6.00 -1.01 5.56
N PRO A 285 6.15 -2.35 5.62
CA PRO A 285 5.48 -3.22 4.66
C PRO A 285 3.98 -3.01 4.75
N GLN A 286 3.33 -2.79 3.61
CA GLN A 286 1.93 -2.39 3.63
C GLN A 286 1.04 -3.52 4.18
N GLY A 287 -0.04 -3.17 4.88
CA GLY A 287 -0.90 -4.15 5.57
C GLY A 287 -0.29 -4.78 6.84
N LEU A 288 1.00 -4.58 7.07
CA LEU A 288 1.71 -4.97 8.29
C LEU A 288 2.01 -3.72 9.12
N THR A 289 0.94 -3.08 9.61
CA THR A 289 1.00 -1.83 10.40
C THR A 289 1.84 -1.93 11.67
N THR A 290 2.19 -3.15 12.08
CA THR A 290 3.06 -3.42 13.23
C THR A 290 4.51 -3.71 12.83
N LYS A 291 4.83 -3.86 11.54
CA LYS A 291 6.15 -4.28 11.08
C LYS A 291 6.88 -3.16 10.37
N ILE A 292 8.20 -3.15 10.52
CA ILE A 292 9.10 -2.33 9.71
C ILE A 292 10.22 -3.21 9.14
N VAL A 293 10.75 -2.79 8.00
CA VAL A 293 12.01 -3.28 7.45
C VAL A 293 13.03 -2.17 7.55
N LEU A 294 14.09 -2.43 8.31
CA LEU A 294 15.22 -1.53 8.49
C LEU A 294 16.36 -1.96 7.57
N THR A 295 16.66 -1.18 6.54
CA THR A 295 17.79 -1.42 5.63
C THR A 295 18.94 -0.48 5.99
N ARG A 296 20.09 -1.08 6.32
CA ARG A 296 21.26 -0.36 6.83
C ARG A 296 22.33 -0.25 5.75
N PRO A 297 23.15 0.83 5.74
CA PRO A 297 24.13 1.11 4.68
C PRO A 297 25.12 -0.02 4.35
N ARG A 298 25.38 -0.95 5.28
CA ARG A 298 26.32 -2.08 5.11
C ARG A 298 25.86 -3.38 5.76
N GLY A 299 24.55 -3.50 6.03
CA GLY A 299 23.99 -4.63 6.77
C GLY A 299 22.79 -5.23 6.06
N SER A 300 22.49 -6.49 6.38
CA SER A 300 21.23 -7.11 5.97
C SER A 300 20.04 -6.31 6.48
N SER A 301 18.99 -6.24 5.65
CA SER A 301 17.68 -5.72 6.05
C SER A 301 17.13 -6.52 7.23
N LEU A 302 16.53 -5.81 8.19
CA LEU A 302 16.00 -6.40 9.42
C LEU A 302 14.50 -6.19 9.47
N ALA A 303 13.74 -7.28 9.55
CA ALA A 303 12.30 -7.23 9.75
C ALA A 303 11.99 -7.24 11.25
N VAL A 304 11.37 -6.15 11.73
CA VAL A 304 10.99 -5.94 13.13
C VAL A 304 9.47 -5.86 13.23
N ASP A 305 8.88 -6.57 14.19
CA ASP A 305 7.43 -6.60 14.46
C ASP A 305 7.13 -6.07 15.86
N PHE A 306 6.46 -4.93 15.96
CA PHE A 306 6.17 -4.21 17.21
C PHE A 306 4.90 -4.71 17.88
N HIS A 307 4.97 -4.89 19.21
CA HIS A 307 3.83 -5.34 20.02
C HIS A 307 3.05 -4.19 20.66
N ASP A 308 3.76 -3.07 20.88
CA ASP A 308 3.24 -1.81 21.42
C ASP A 308 2.61 -0.95 20.32
N VAL A 309 1.56 -1.46 19.69
CA VAL A 309 0.78 -0.69 18.71
C VAL A 309 -0.53 -0.19 19.30
N ARG A 310 -0.95 1.00 18.85
CA ARG A 310 -2.20 1.64 19.25
C ARG A 310 -3.39 0.72 19.05
N HIS A 311 -4.38 0.82 19.93
CA HIS A 311 -5.51 -0.09 20.00
C HIS A 311 -6.32 -0.19 18.70
N TRP A 312 -6.41 0.89 17.92
CA TRP A 312 -7.09 0.89 16.62
C TRP A 312 -6.23 0.27 15.50
N MET A 313 -4.91 0.24 15.62
CA MET A 313 -4.04 -0.54 14.72
C MET A 313 -4.16 -2.05 14.97
N LYS A 314 -4.51 -2.46 16.20
CA LYS A 314 -4.82 -3.86 16.55
C LYS A 314 -6.20 -4.30 16.06
N LYS A 315 -7.12 -3.35 15.90
CA LYS A 315 -8.43 -3.57 15.28
C LYS A 315 -8.30 -3.45 13.76
N GLY A 316 -7.65 -4.43 13.14
CA GLY A 316 -7.84 -4.68 11.71
C GLY A 316 -9.35 -4.76 11.44
N ARG A 317 -9.82 -4.00 10.44
CA ARG A 317 -11.21 -4.00 9.94
C ARG A 317 -12.28 -3.89 11.03
N GLN A 318 -12.47 -2.70 11.61
CA GLN A 318 -13.86 -2.33 11.89
C GLN A 318 -14.51 -2.01 10.55
N LYS A 319 -15.44 -2.88 10.12
CA LYS A 319 -16.41 -2.58 9.07
C LYS A 319 -17.11 -1.28 9.47
N HIS A 320 -16.66 -0.16 8.91
CA HIS A 320 -17.59 0.94 8.70
C HIS A 320 -18.51 0.47 7.58
N GLU A 321 -19.63 -0.16 7.97
CA GLU A 321 -20.84 -0.20 7.16
C GLU A 321 -21.38 1.23 7.06
N THR A 322 -20.66 2.07 6.32
CA THR A 322 -21.33 3.10 5.54
C THR A 322 -21.67 2.42 4.24
N THR A 323 -22.93 2.51 3.83
CA THR A 323 -23.52 1.86 2.65
C THR A 323 -22.76 2.24 1.37
N CYS A 324 -21.59 1.67 1.15
CA CYS A 324 -20.85 1.77 -0.10
C CYS A 324 -21.42 0.66 -0.98
N ALA A 325 -22.19 1.04 -1.99
CA ALA A 325 -22.61 0.10 -3.01
C ALA A 325 -21.37 -0.39 -3.77
N SER A 326 -21.35 -1.68 -4.04
CA SER A 326 -20.25 -2.36 -4.70
C SER A 326 -20.02 -1.78 -6.10
N MET A 327 -18.77 -1.37 -6.37
CA MET A 327 -18.18 -1.48 -7.71
C MET A 327 -17.91 -2.94 -8.02
#